data_AF-A0A2D0K4M0-F1
#
_entry.id   AF-A0A2D0K4M0-F1
#
_cell.length_a   1.000
_cell.length_b   1.000
_cell.length_c   1.000
_cell.angle_alpha   90.00
_cell.angle_beta   90.00
_cell.angle_gamma   90.00
#
_symmetry.space_group_name_H-M   'P 1'
#
loop_
_entity.id
_entity.type
_entity.pdbx_description
1 polymer ?
#
loop_
_entity_poly.entity_id
_entity_poly.type
_entity_poly.pdbx_seq_one_letter_code
_entity_poly.pdbx_strand_id
1 'polypeptide(L)'
;MSDVNKPLIDKECMVSFDIISGFWKGESGALDQYGYENNSYHFGLLSGFNTDIEYIENIMSFYYAGRKTGSVDDGSLMLTVPVNKNNYQKIKSLLEKKLYITVDGTTNYISAPYVTEFGFNTNLTALYTYHGHHDDLLYDWLRTIFLPNDGVKRHICLAWK
;
A
#
# COMPACT_ATOMS: atom_id res chain seq x y z
N MET A 1 16.47 -8.13 22.00
CA MET A 1 15.02 -8.00 22.23
C MET A 1 14.52 -6.92 21.28
N SER A 2 13.47 -7.26 20.55
CA SER A 2 13.05 -6.73 19.24
C SER A 2 12.27 -5.41 19.33
N ASP A 3 12.75 -4.39 18.62
CA ASP A 3 12.06 -3.11 18.35
C ASP A 3 10.86 -3.24 17.38
N VAL A 4 10.34 -4.45 17.15
CA VAL A 4 9.41 -4.75 16.05
C VAL A 4 7.99 -4.22 16.31
N ASN A 5 7.65 -3.80 17.53
CA ASN A 5 6.28 -3.43 17.91
C ASN A 5 6.13 -2.01 18.48
N LYS A 6 7.09 -1.11 18.26
CA LYS A 6 6.91 0.28 18.70
C LYS A 6 6.17 1.05 17.59
N PRO A 7 5.05 1.75 17.91
CA PRO A 7 4.40 2.63 16.95
C PRO A 7 5.42 3.62 16.39
N LEU A 8 5.41 3.85 15.08
CA LEU A 8 6.09 5.02 14.52
C LEU A 8 5.56 6.25 15.26
N ILE A 9 6.46 7.00 15.90
CA ILE A 9 6.13 8.32 16.43
C ILE A 9 5.82 9.20 15.22
N ASP A 10 4.81 10.07 15.25
CA ASP A 10 4.37 10.92 14.12
C ASP A 10 5.51 11.60 13.33
N LYS A 11 6.66 11.85 13.97
CA LYS A 11 7.88 12.37 13.33
C LYS A 11 8.54 11.45 12.29
N GLU A 12 8.16 10.19 12.24
CA GLU A 12 8.69 9.22 11.26
C GLU A 12 7.75 9.00 10.09
N CYS A 13 6.59 9.67 10.09
CA CYS A 13 5.65 9.60 8.99
C CYS A 13 6.17 10.40 7.79
N MET A 14 6.34 9.75 6.64
CA MET A 14 6.79 10.43 5.44
C MET A 14 5.63 10.79 4.52
N VAL A 15 4.65 9.91 4.41
CA VAL A 15 3.42 10.12 3.64
C VAL A 15 2.25 9.64 4.50
N SER A 16 1.20 10.45 4.61
CA SER A 16 -0.01 10.12 5.38
C SER A 16 -1.26 10.44 4.57
N PHE A 17 -2.31 9.66 4.80
CA PHE A 17 -3.62 9.85 4.17
C PHE A 17 -4.67 9.05 4.92
N ASP A 18 -5.92 9.42 4.73
CA ASP A 18 -7.08 8.63 5.14
C ASP A 18 -7.59 7.80 3.96
N ILE A 19 -7.91 6.53 4.21
CA ILE A 19 -8.57 5.66 3.23
C ILE A 19 -9.94 5.19 3.73
N ILE A 20 -10.92 5.22 2.84
CA ILE A 20 -12.13 4.40 2.94
C ILE A 20 -11.97 3.34 1.85
N SER A 21 -11.80 2.08 2.22
CA SER A 21 -11.51 0.99 1.27
C SER A 21 -12.73 0.69 0.40
N GLY A 22 -12.52 0.60 -0.92
CA GLY A 22 -13.51 0.07 -1.86
C GLY A 22 -13.18 -1.36 -2.28
N PHE A 23 -13.96 -1.91 -3.19
CA PHE A 23 -13.84 -3.30 -3.63
C PHE A 23 -14.08 -3.43 -5.12
N TRP A 24 -13.10 -4.02 -5.81
CA TRP A 24 -13.23 -4.48 -7.18
C TRP A 24 -13.05 -6.00 -7.23
N LYS A 25 -14.07 -6.66 -7.77
CA LYS A 25 -14.04 -8.10 -7.98
C LYS A 25 -13.30 -8.40 -9.29
N GLY A 26 -12.27 -9.23 -9.21
CA GLY A 26 -11.56 -9.70 -10.39
C GLY A 26 -12.50 -10.53 -11.28
N GLU A 27 -12.35 -10.39 -12.61
CA GLU A 27 -12.93 -11.34 -13.55
C GLU A 27 -12.25 -12.72 -13.43
N SER A 28 -12.80 -13.76 -14.07
CA SER A 28 -12.31 -15.15 -13.96
C SER A 28 -10.79 -15.26 -14.09
N GLY A 29 -10.11 -15.54 -12.98
CA GLY A 29 -8.65 -15.72 -12.90
C GLY A 29 -7.88 -14.49 -12.39
N ALA A 30 -8.50 -13.32 -12.28
CA ALA A 30 -7.92 -12.14 -11.65
C ALA A 30 -8.08 -12.16 -10.12
N LEU A 31 -7.21 -11.43 -9.43
CA LEU A 31 -7.28 -11.23 -7.98
C LEU A 31 -8.39 -10.23 -7.63
N ASP A 32 -9.06 -10.46 -6.50
CA ASP A 32 -9.95 -9.47 -5.89
C ASP A 32 -9.10 -8.34 -5.31
N GLN A 33 -9.57 -7.11 -5.46
CA GLN A 33 -8.81 -5.91 -5.09
C GLN A 33 -9.61 -5.05 -4.10
N TYR A 34 -8.91 -4.56 -3.08
CA TYR A 34 -9.49 -3.82 -1.97
C TYR A 34 -8.60 -2.63 -1.63
N GLY A 35 -9.16 -1.42 -1.67
CA GLY A 35 -8.41 -0.20 -1.35
C GLY A 35 -8.83 0.96 -2.23
N TYR A 36 -7.85 1.75 -2.66
CA TYR A 36 -8.04 2.97 -3.43
C TYR A 36 -7.29 2.92 -4.77
N GLU A 37 -7.94 3.45 -5.81
CA GLU A 37 -7.35 3.73 -7.11
C GLU A 37 -8.00 4.99 -7.69
N ASN A 38 -7.17 5.95 -8.09
CA ASN A 38 -7.60 7.23 -8.61
C ASN A 38 -8.41 7.05 -9.91
N ASN A 39 -9.51 7.80 -10.04
CA ASN A 39 -10.45 7.73 -11.16
C ASN A 39 -11.13 6.37 -11.40
N SER A 40 -11.16 5.50 -10.38
CA SER A 40 -11.87 4.22 -10.47
C SER A 40 -13.19 4.26 -9.70
N TYR A 41 -14.29 3.83 -10.33
CA TYR A 41 -15.62 3.80 -9.71
C TYR A 41 -15.82 2.65 -8.71
N HIS A 42 -14.96 1.62 -8.78
CA HIS A 42 -15.06 0.42 -7.94
C HIS A 42 -14.17 0.49 -6.70
N PHE A 43 -13.16 1.35 -6.73
CA PHE A 43 -12.25 1.53 -5.61
C PHE A 43 -12.73 2.63 -4.67
N GLY A 44 -12.13 2.62 -3.49
CA GLY A 44 -12.46 3.48 -2.38
C GLY A 44 -12.05 4.93 -2.58
N LEU A 45 -12.00 5.67 -1.48
CA LEU A 45 -11.64 7.07 -1.45
C LEU A 45 -10.35 7.28 -0.66
N LEU A 46 -9.47 8.13 -1.18
CA LEU A 46 -8.30 8.65 -0.46
C LEU A 46 -8.53 10.14 -0.18
N SER A 47 -8.28 10.55 1.05
CA SER A 47 -8.43 11.95 1.49
C SER A 47 -7.35 12.33 2.50
N GLY A 48 -7.23 13.62 2.82
CA GLY A 48 -6.27 14.07 3.84
C GLY A 48 -4.81 13.76 3.50
N PHE A 49 -4.46 13.65 2.22
CA PHE A 49 -3.09 13.38 1.77
C PHE A 49 -2.14 14.47 2.26
N ASN A 50 -1.08 14.05 2.94
CA ASN A 50 0.01 14.92 3.39
C ASN A 50 1.34 14.18 3.27
N THR A 51 2.40 14.90 2.94
CA THR A 51 3.72 14.31 2.63
C THR A 51 4.83 15.28 3.01
N ASP A 52 5.87 14.75 3.63
CA ASP A 52 7.13 15.45 3.89
C ASP A 52 8.14 15.25 2.76
N ILE A 53 7.78 14.45 1.75
CA ILE A 53 8.62 14.14 0.59
C ILE A 53 8.24 15.09 -0.56
N GLU A 54 9.12 16.06 -0.83
CA GLU A 54 8.92 17.15 -1.81
C GLU A 54 8.50 16.69 -3.22
N TYR A 55 8.82 15.47 -3.59
CA TYR A 55 8.65 14.94 -4.94
C TYR A 55 7.56 13.85 -5.07
N ILE A 56 6.83 13.55 -4.00
CA ILE A 56 5.61 12.74 -4.06
C ILE A 56 4.43 13.71 -3.91
N GLU A 57 3.71 13.95 -5.01
CA GLU A 57 2.60 14.92 -5.00
C GLU A 57 1.26 14.27 -4.68
N ASN A 58 1.10 12.97 -4.96
CA ASN A 58 -0.13 12.24 -4.73
C ASN A 58 0.12 10.72 -4.73
N ILE A 59 -0.90 9.95 -4.37
CA ILE A 59 -0.98 8.50 -4.56
C ILE A 59 -2.00 8.22 -5.66
N MET A 60 -1.60 7.45 -6.66
CA MET A 60 -2.49 7.01 -7.74
C MET A 60 -3.25 5.75 -7.37
N SER A 61 -2.62 4.82 -6.67
CA SER A 61 -3.30 3.65 -6.14
C SER A 61 -2.64 3.16 -4.87
N PHE A 62 -3.47 2.67 -3.95
CA PHE A 62 -3.04 2.01 -2.73
C PHE A 62 -4.08 0.94 -2.38
N TYR A 63 -3.81 -0.29 -2.80
CA TYR A 63 -4.75 -1.39 -2.62
C TYR A 63 -4.03 -2.72 -2.40
N TYR A 64 -4.75 -3.60 -1.73
CA TYR A 64 -4.41 -4.99 -1.59
C TYR A 64 -5.15 -5.81 -2.66
N ALA A 65 -4.41 -6.61 -3.42
CA ALA A 65 -4.94 -7.55 -4.40
C ALA A 65 -4.61 -8.97 -3.97
N GLY A 66 -5.59 -9.82 -3.76
CA GLY A 66 -5.31 -11.20 -3.38
C GLY A 66 -6.51 -12.11 -3.49
N ARG A 67 -6.26 -13.40 -3.37
CA ARG A 67 -7.31 -14.42 -3.44
C ARG A 67 -7.05 -15.48 -2.38
N LYS A 68 -8.09 -15.80 -1.61
CA LYS A 68 -8.06 -16.98 -0.76
C LYS A 68 -8.34 -18.22 -1.61
N THR A 69 -7.32 -18.97 -2.00
CA THR A 69 -7.48 -20.23 -2.73
C THR A 69 -7.12 -21.42 -1.85
N GLY A 70 -8.11 -22.00 -1.16
CA GLY A 70 -7.87 -23.16 -0.30
C GLY A 70 -6.91 -22.83 0.85
N SER A 71 -5.74 -23.48 0.85
CA SER A 71 -4.66 -23.31 1.85
C SER A 71 -3.51 -22.40 1.39
N VAL A 72 -3.57 -21.84 0.19
CA VAL A 72 -2.56 -20.88 -0.29
C VAL A 72 -3.22 -19.52 -0.42
N ASP A 73 -2.71 -18.56 0.35
CA ASP A 73 -3.04 -17.15 0.26
C ASP A 73 -1.93 -16.47 -0.57
N ASP A 74 -2.26 -16.14 -1.82
CA ASP A 74 -1.42 -15.29 -2.67
C ASP A 74 -2.03 -13.90 -2.71
N GLY A 75 -1.19 -12.89 -2.47
CA GLY A 75 -1.63 -11.50 -2.48
C GLY A 75 -0.49 -10.54 -2.71
N SER A 76 -0.83 -9.31 -3.03
CA SER A 76 0.10 -8.21 -3.21
C SER A 76 -0.48 -6.93 -2.63
N LEU A 77 0.36 -6.14 -1.97
CA LEU A 77 0.06 -4.73 -1.75
C LEU A 77 0.65 -3.93 -2.91
N MET A 78 -0.14 -3.04 -3.48
CA MET A 78 0.27 -2.17 -4.58
C MET A 78 0.19 -0.73 -4.13
N LEU A 79 1.31 0.00 -4.27
CA LEU A 79 1.37 1.44 -4.12
C LEU A 79 1.88 2.04 -5.42
N THR A 80 1.08 2.90 -6.04
CA THR A 80 1.48 3.63 -7.25
C THR A 80 1.53 5.12 -6.96
N VAL A 81 2.65 5.74 -7.32
CA VAL A 81 2.84 7.19 -7.23
C VAL A 81 3.18 7.75 -8.61
N PRO A 82 2.70 8.97 -8.92
CA PRO A 82 3.08 9.64 -10.15
C PRO A 82 4.54 10.06 -10.06
N VAL A 83 5.23 10.02 -11.20
CA VAL A 83 6.63 10.40 -11.33
C VAL A 83 6.81 11.33 -12.51
N ASN A 84 7.67 12.33 -12.33
CA ASN A 84 8.21 13.11 -13.44
C ASN A 84 9.67 12.70 -13.70
N LYS A 85 10.19 13.04 -14.89
CA LYS A 85 11.55 12.64 -15.30
C LYS A 85 12.65 13.11 -14.35
N ASN A 86 12.46 14.25 -13.68
CA ASN A 86 13.47 14.84 -12.80
C ASN A 86 13.58 14.10 -11.46
N ASN A 87 12.48 13.49 -11.00
CA ASN A 87 12.39 12.82 -9.70
C ASN A 87 12.33 11.30 -9.79
N TYR A 88 12.27 10.72 -11.00
CA TYR A 88 12.15 9.28 -11.22
C TYR A 88 13.13 8.45 -10.37
N GLN A 89 14.42 8.74 -10.43
CA GLN A 89 15.44 7.94 -9.71
C GLN A 89 15.31 8.11 -8.19
N LYS A 90 14.91 9.29 -7.71
CA LYS A 90 14.68 9.55 -6.28
C LYS A 90 13.48 8.73 -5.77
N ILE A 91 12.36 8.77 -6.50
CA ILE A 91 11.14 8.03 -6.14
C ILE A 91 11.40 6.53 -6.23
N LYS A 92 12.05 6.05 -7.30
CA LYS A 92 12.41 4.65 -7.44
C LYS A 92 13.27 4.17 -6.26
N SER A 93 14.35 4.89 -5.96
CA SER A 93 15.24 4.54 -4.84
C SER A 93 14.55 4.58 -3.48
N LEU A 94 13.58 5.47 -3.28
CA LEU A 94 12.75 5.49 -2.08
C LEU A 94 11.86 4.25 -2.01
N LEU A 95 11.12 3.96 -3.08
CA LEU A 95 10.17 2.85 -3.13
C LEU A 95 10.86 1.49 -2.99
N GLU A 96 12.10 1.34 -3.43
CA GLU A 96 12.90 0.10 -3.28
C GLU A 96 13.30 -0.21 -1.82
N LYS A 97 13.12 0.74 -0.89
CA LYS A 97 13.37 0.53 0.55
C LYS A 97 12.24 -0.26 1.21
N LYS A 98 12.47 -0.71 2.44
CA LYS A 98 11.42 -1.35 3.24
C LYS A 98 10.35 -0.34 3.57
N LEU A 99 9.10 -0.73 3.37
CA LEU A 99 7.95 0.09 3.70
C LEU A 99 7.44 -0.28 5.08
N TYR A 100 7.30 0.72 5.94
CA TYR A 100 6.63 0.64 7.22
C TYR A 100 5.27 1.31 7.08
N ILE A 101 4.22 0.60 7.47
CA ILE A 101 2.84 1.08 7.43
C ILE A 101 2.32 1.13 8.86
N THR A 102 1.80 2.29 9.25
CA THR A 102 1.10 2.46 10.52
C THR A 102 -0.37 2.73 10.27
N VAL A 103 -1.24 1.95 10.91
CA VAL A 103 -2.69 2.11 10.90
C VAL A 103 -3.18 2.02 12.34
N ASP A 104 -3.96 3.02 12.78
CA ASP A 104 -4.54 3.09 14.12
C ASP A 104 -3.52 2.82 15.26
N GLY A 105 -2.30 3.33 15.09
CA GLY A 105 -1.20 3.19 16.07
C GLY A 105 -0.45 1.85 16.02
N THR A 106 -0.83 0.93 15.13
CA THR A 106 -0.10 -0.33 14.91
C THR A 106 0.79 -0.20 13.69
N THR A 107 2.09 -0.41 13.86
CA THR A 107 3.07 -0.39 12.77
C THR A 107 3.48 -1.81 12.39
N ASN A 108 3.43 -2.12 11.10
CA ASN A 108 4.09 -3.30 10.53
C ASN A 108 5.02 -2.87 9.40
N TYR A 109 6.03 -3.68 9.12
CA TYR A 109 6.85 -3.50 7.93
C TYR A 109 6.52 -4.56 6.89
N ILE A 110 6.73 -4.20 5.64
CA ILE A 110 6.62 -5.07 4.49
C ILE A 110 8.02 -5.28 3.92
N SER A 111 8.28 -6.49 3.43
CA SER A 111 9.52 -6.84 2.73
C SER A 111 9.81 -5.90 1.55
N ALA A 112 11.02 -5.95 1.00
CA ALA A 112 11.39 -5.09 -0.11
C ALA A 112 10.48 -5.35 -1.33
N PRO A 113 9.93 -4.30 -1.96
CA PRO A 113 9.05 -4.47 -3.12
C PRO A 113 9.84 -4.81 -4.37
N TYR A 114 9.12 -5.32 -5.36
CA TYR A 114 9.50 -5.15 -6.76
C TYR A 114 8.96 -3.81 -7.27
N VAL A 115 9.85 -2.89 -7.64
CA VAL A 115 9.45 -1.58 -8.19
C VAL A 115 9.51 -1.61 -9.71
N THR A 116 8.38 -1.31 -10.34
CA THR A 116 8.24 -1.29 -11.81
C THR A 116 7.50 -0.04 -12.27
N GLU A 117 7.68 0.29 -13.54
CA GLU A 117 6.80 1.24 -14.23
C GLU A 117 5.44 0.57 -14.49
N PHE A 118 4.35 1.34 -14.33
CA PHE A 118 3.00 0.89 -14.64
C PHE A 118 2.30 1.95 -15.49
N GLY A 119 1.77 1.56 -16.65
CA GLY A 119 1.20 2.47 -17.65
C GLY A 119 2.24 3.26 -18.45
N PHE A 120 1.85 4.41 -18.99
CA PHE A 120 2.76 5.36 -19.65
C PHE A 120 3.74 5.93 -18.61
N ASN A 121 5.04 6.00 -18.92
CA ASN A 121 6.25 6.38 -18.13
C ASN A 121 6.16 7.59 -17.17
N THR A 122 5.09 7.67 -16.41
CA THR A 122 4.65 8.78 -15.57
C THR A 122 4.19 8.27 -14.21
N ASN A 123 4.25 6.96 -13.97
CA ASN A 123 3.97 6.35 -12.67
C ASN A 123 5.01 5.27 -12.34
N LEU A 124 5.39 5.20 -11.06
CA LEU A 124 6.11 4.07 -10.50
C LEU A 124 5.19 3.31 -9.54
N THR A 125 5.16 2.00 -9.68
CA THR A 125 4.42 1.09 -8.82
C THR A 125 5.40 0.24 -8.02
N ALA A 126 5.30 0.35 -6.70
CA ALA A 126 5.90 -0.59 -5.77
C ALA A 126 4.93 -1.75 -5.55
N LEU A 127 5.32 -2.93 -6.00
CA LEU A 127 4.58 -4.17 -5.84
C LEU A 127 5.21 -4.98 -4.71
N TYR A 128 4.47 -5.14 -3.62
CA TYR A 128 4.88 -5.95 -2.48
C TYR A 128 4.13 -7.29 -2.55
N THR A 129 4.78 -8.32 -3.11
CA THR A 129 4.20 -9.65 -3.29
C THR A 129 4.40 -10.53 -2.05
N TYR A 130 3.36 -11.29 -1.69
CA TYR A 130 3.41 -12.30 -0.64
C TYR A 130 3.07 -13.67 -1.24
N HIS A 131 3.90 -14.67 -0.90
CA HIS A 131 3.71 -16.05 -1.35
C HIS A 131 3.77 -17.00 -0.15
N GLY A 132 2.64 -17.62 0.16
CA GLY A 132 2.55 -18.73 1.12
C GLY A 132 2.50 -18.36 2.61
N HIS A 133 2.50 -19.40 3.45
CA HIS A 133 2.23 -19.38 4.91
C HIS A 133 3.21 -18.57 5.79
N HIS A 134 4.26 -17.99 5.22
CA HIS A 134 5.35 -17.41 6.01
C HIS A 134 5.05 -16.01 6.56
N ASP A 135 4.02 -15.32 6.04
CA ASP A 135 3.62 -13.97 6.45
C ASP A 135 2.12 -13.88 6.84
N ASP A 136 1.54 -14.97 7.35
CA ASP A 136 0.10 -15.05 7.72
C ASP A 136 -0.36 -13.87 8.59
N LEU A 137 0.48 -13.40 9.52
CA LEU A 137 0.16 -12.27 10.41
C LEU A 137 0.11 -10.93 9.67
N LEU A 138 1.03 -10.67 8.74
CA LEU A 138 1.04 -9.44 7.95
C LEU A 138 -0.11 -9.44 6.95
N TYR A 139 -0.37 -10.60 6.34
CA TYR A 139 -1.50 -10.83 5.47
C TYR A 139 -2.83 -10.59 6.18
N ASP A 140 -3.05 -11.20 7.34
CA ASP A 140 -4.26 -11.01 8.14
C ASP A 140 -4.40 -9.56 8.58
N TRP A 141 -3.31 -8.90 8.96
CA TRP A 141 -3.32 -7.49 9.31
C TRP A 141 -3.71 -6.59 8.14
N LEU A 142 -3.13 -6.77 6.95
CA LEU A 142 -3.54 -6.02 5.74
C LEU A 142 -5.01 -6.26 5.41
N ARG A 143 -5.50 -7.50 5.57
CA ARG A 143 -6.92 -7.81 5.41
C ARG A 143 -7.80 -7.02 6.38
N THR A 144 -7.38 -6.81 7.63
CA THR A 144 -8.14 -5.96 8.57
C THR A 144 -8.20 -4.49 8.16
N ILE A 145 -7.23 -4.02 7.37
CA ILE A 145 -7.18 -2.65 6.86
C ILE A 145 -8.11 -2.49 5.64
N PHE A 146 -8.02 -3.43 4.70
CA PHE A 146 -8.63 -3.28 3.37
C PHE A 146 -9.96 -4.01 3.17
N LEU A 147 -10.17 -5.18 3.77
CA LEU A 147 -11.38 -5.98 3.54
C LEU A 147 -12.66 -5.44 4.18
N PRO A 148 -12.63 -4.69 5.29
CA PRO A 148 -13.85 -4.10 5.79
C PRO A 148 -14.32 -3.04 4.78
N ASN A 149 -15.31 -3.40 3.95
CA ASN A 149 -16.12 -2.45 3.19
C ASN A 149 -17.24 -1.93 4.11
N ASP A 150 -16.81 -1.44 5.27
CA ASP A 150 -17.64 -0.94 6.37
C ASP A 150 -17.84 0.57 6.31
N GLY A 151 -17.27 1.23 5.29
CA GLY A 151 -17.23 2.68 5.17
C GLY A 151 -16.36 3.35 6.25
N VAL A 152 -15.59 2.58 7.02
CA VAL A 152 -14.72 3.12 8.08
C VAL A 152 -13.51 3.78 7.43
N LYS A 153 -13.29 5.03 7.83
CA LYS A 153 -12.12 5.80 7.45
C LYS A 153 -10.95 5.40 8.34
N ARG A 154 -9.86 4.92 7.75
CA ARG A 154 -8.62 4.54 8.44
C ARG A 154 -7.52 5.53 8.11
N HIS A 155 -6.81 6.01 9.12
CA HIS A 155 -5.64 6.85 8.91
C HIS A 155 -4.42 5.97 8.66
N ILE A 156 -3.72 6.22 7.56
CA ILE A 156 -2.54 5.47 7.13
C ILE A 156 -1.34 6.40 7.12
N CYS A 157 -0.26 5.91 7.70
CA CYS A 157 1.05 6.54 7.63
C CYS A 157 2.06 5.57 7.02
N LEU A 158 2.82 6.05 6.03
CA LEU A 158 3.86 5.34 5.30
C LEU A 158 5.22 5.95 5.62
N ALA A 159 6.21 5.07 5.83
CA ALA A 159 7.60 5.45 6.00
C ALA A 159 8.53 4.45 5.31
N TRP A 160 9.57 4.95 4.65
CA TRP A 160 10.56 4.11 3.94
C TRP A 160 11.91 4.17 4.67
N LYS A 161 12.45 3.01 5.06
CA LYS A 161 13.74 2.90 5.77
C LYS A 161 14.63 1.81 5.17
#